data_AF-A8X2K7-F1
#
_entry.id   AF-A8X2K7-F1
#
_cell.length_a   1.000
_cell.length_b   1.000
_cell.length_c   1.000
_cell.angle_alpha   90.00
_cell.angle_beta   90.00
_cell.angle_gamma   90.00
#
_symmetry.space_group_name_H-M   'P 1'
#
loop_
_entity.id
_entity.type
_entity.pdbx_description
1 polymer ?
#
loop_
_entity_poly.entity_id
_entity_poly.type
_entity_poly.pdbx_seq_one_letter_code
_entity_poly.pdbx_strand_id
1 'polypeptide(L)'
;MWTLWNFLVLLTIVVSLVTGQNGIPTSEESIDDLVSAGVSENAATGIVKFDRKLQEPFEMEKENPVEAKKLEQVLHKEFTEYIESLSEDDQAEYQKYIKSQHMLRFLGILVIFGLLHAANIHISGKIECSKTLFSFLVAVKEFDWHFGNDRLYTSKPYDSLYPHHYSAYAEVNDVDELENDKYEIFVSFWHTCSRDDKWKYYENRVGYVKQQGEYYLQHNVNLTNAEGELSWRDWEDWVTSNGFRSF
;
A
#
# COMPACT_ATOMS: atom_id res chain seq x y z
N MET A 1 -38.35 -1.88 4.00
CA MET A 1 -37.45 -3.02 3.74
C MET A 1 -36.04 -2.44 3.57
N TRP A 2 -35.34 -2.22 4.68
CA TRP A 2 -34.04 -1.55 4.73
C TRP A 2 -32.97 -2.57 5.12
N THR A 3 -32.04 -2.82 4.20
CA THR A 3 -30.85 -3.66 4.41
C THR A 3 -29.81 -2.84 5.19
N LEU A 4 -29.98 -2.80 6.52
CA LEU A 4 -28.97 -2.38 7.50
C LEU A 4 -28.01 -3.57 7.73
N TRP A 5 -27.24 -3.93 6.71
CA TRP A 5 -26.24 -5.00 6.81
C TRP A 5 -24.85 -4.37 6.87
N ASN A 6 -24.14 -4.68 7.96
CA ASN A 6 -22.66 -4.73 8.08
C ASN A 6 -21.82 -3.50 8.48
N PHE A 7 -22.25 -2.61 9.37
CA PHE A 7 -21.27 -1.71 10.00
C PHE A 7 -21.54 -1.48 11.49
N LEU A 8 -21.15 -2.46 12.31
CA LEU A 8 -21.10 -2.32 13.75
C LEU A 8 -19.67 -1.94 14.17
N VAL A 9 -19.47 -0.63 14.31
CA VAL A 9 -18.85 0.03 15.46
C VAL A 9 -17.81 -0.79 16.24
N LEU A 10 -16.59 -0.80 15.71
CA LEU A 10 -15.34 -0.99 16.47
C LEU A 10 -14.90 0.39 16.98
N LEU A 11 -15.54 0.95 18.02
CA LEU A 11 -15.31 2.36 18.39
C LEU A 11 -13.96 2.55 19.10
N THR A 12 -13.53 1.61 19.93
CA THR A 12 -12.38 1.82 20.84
C THR A 12 -11.05 1.30 20.33
N ILE A 13 -11.02 0.32 19.43
CA ILE A 13 -9.74 -0.28 18.97
C ILE A 13 -9.18 0.42 17.73
N VAL A 14 -10.04 0.99 16.86
CA VAL A 14 -9.60 1.51 15.55
C VAL A 14 -9.30 3.02 15.56
N VAL A 15 -9.97 3.81 16.41
CA VAL A 15 -9.77 5.28 16.46
C VAL A 15 -8.39 5.65 16.99
N SER A 16 -7.90 4.92 18.01
CA SER A 16 -6.59 5.16 18.66
C SER A 16 -5.40 4.90 17.76
N LEU A 17 -5.56 4.02 16.75
CA LEU A 17 -4.51 3.73 15.78
C LEU A 17 -4.30 4.87 14.76
N VAL A 18 -5.30 5.75 14.58
CA VAL A 18 -5.30 6.76 13.51
C VAL A 18 -5.00 8.17 14.03
N THR A 19 -5.36 8.51 15.26
CA THR A 19 -5.23 9.87 15.80
C THR A 19 -3.94 10.15 16.57
N GLY A 20 -3.04 9.15 16.72
CA GLY A 20 -1.83 9.32 17.52
C GLY A 20 -2.11 9.56 19.01
N GLN A 21 -3.32 9.25 19.47
CA GLN A 21 -3.64 9.25 20.90
C GLN A 21 -2.95 8.04 21.57
N ASN A 22 -2.27 8.32 22.68
CA ASN A 22 -1.59 7.32 23.49
C ASN A 22 -2.60 6.34 24.11
N GLY A 23 -2.86 5.22 23.44
CA GLY A 23 -3.59 4.08 24.00
C GLY A 23 -5.08 4.01 23.65
N ILE A 24 -5.67 2.84 23.92
CA ILE A 24 -7.12 2.58 23.81
C ILE A 24 -7.84 3.58 24.73
N PRO A 25 -8.91 4.28 24.27
CA PRO A 25 -9.60 5.25 25.09
C PRO A 25 -10.20 4.54 26.30
N THR A 26 -10.12 5.19 27.45
CA THR A 26 -10.80 4.73 28.65
C THR A 26 -12.33 4.78 28.45
N SER A 27 -13.07 4.07 29.30
CA SER A 27 -14.53 4.15 29.26
C SER A 27 -15.06 5.56 29.50
N GLU A 28 -14.38 6.34 30.35
CA GLU A 28 -14.75 7.73 30.63
C GLU A 28 -14.58 8.59 29.39
N GLU A 29 -13.41 8.50 28.72
CA GLU A 29 -13.17 9.23 27.46
C GLU A 29 -14.18 8.84 26.36
N SER A 30 -14.53 7.55 26.27
CA SER A 30 -15.51 7.08 25.28
C SER A 30 -16.94 7.55 25.58
N ILE A 31 -17.30 7.70 26.85
CA ILE A 31 -18.60 8.25 27.27
C ILE A 31 -18.63 9.74 26.98
N ASP A 32 -17.59 10.48 27.36
CA ASP A 32 -17.49 11.93 27.14
C ASP A 32 -17.58 12.29 25.66
N ASP A 33 -16.97 11.50 24.78
CA ASP A 33 -17.05 11.67 23.33
C ASP A 33 -18.47 11.48 22.79
N LEU A 34 -19.18 10.44 23.24
CA LEU A 34 -20.58 10.19 22.85
C LEU A 34 -21.51 11.28 23.39
N VAL A 35 -21.30 11.73 24.62
CA VAL A 35 -22.07 12.83 25.24
C VAL A 35 -21.83 14.14 24.50
N SER A 36 -20.58 14.43 24.16
CA SER A 36 -20.22 15.60 23.35
C SER A 36 -20.83 15.57 21.95
N ALA A 37 -21.06 14.37 21.40
CA ALA A 37 -21.76 14.16 20.14
C ALA A 37 -23.29 14.28 20.25
N GLY A 38 -23.83 14.45 21.46
CA GLY A 38 -25.26 14.64 21.70
C GLY A 38 -26.02 13.39 22.15
N VAL A 39 -25.34 12.25 22.34
CA VAL A 39 -25.94 11.04 22.93
C VAL A 39 -26.10 11.26 24.44
N SER A 40 -27.25 10.90 25.01
CA SER A 40 -27.44 11.04 26.46
C SER A 40 -26.43 10.20 27.26
N GLU A 41 -26.06 10.66 28.44
CA GLU A 41 -25.06 9.98 29.30
C GLU A 41 -25.45 8.52 29.61
N ASN A 42 -26.74 8.26 29.81
CA ASN A 42 -27.26 6.90 30.04
C ASN A 42 -27.11 6.01 28.80
N ALA A 43 -27.40 6.54 27.61
CA ALA A 43 -27.21 5.82 26.36
C ALA A 43 -25.72 5.60 26.09
N ALA A 44 -24.88 6.64 26.26
CA ALA A 44 -23.43 6.56 26.09
C ALA A 44 -22.80 5.49 27.01
N THR A 45 -23.20 5.46 28.28
CA THR A 45 -22.72 4.46 29.24
C THR A 45 -23.06 3.04 28.82
N GLY A 46 -24.29 2.80 28.37
CA GLY A 46 -24.69 1.46 27.92
C GLY A 46 -24.03 1.06 26.59
N ILE A 47 -23.82 2.01 25.67
CA ILE A 47 -23.05 1.79 24.44
C ILE A 47 -21.62 1.35 24.76
N VAL A 48 -20.91 2.09 25.62
CA VAL A 48 -19.53 1.79 26.01
C VAL A 48 -19.44 0.47 26.78
N LYS A 49 -20.47 0.10 27.55
CA LYS A 49 -20.54 -1.21 28.21
C LYS A 49 -20.59 -2.35 27.20
N PHE A 50 -21.35 -2.23 26.11
CA PHE A 50 -21.40 -3.25 25.06
C PHE A 50 -20.11 -3.28 24.23
N ASP A 51 -19.53 -2.13 23.92
CA ASP A 51 -18.23 -2.05 23.24
C ASP A 51 -17.14 -2.80 24.03
N ARG A 52 -17.11 -2.67 25.37
CA ARG A 52 -16.22 -3.49 26.21
C ARG A 52 -16.50 -4.98 26.17
N LYS A 53 -17.77 -5.40 26.21
CA LYS A 53 -18.11 -6.83 26.10
C LYS A 53 -17.66 -7.43 24.77
N LEU A 54 -17.72 -6.64 23.69
CA LEU A 54 -17.26 -7.08 22.37
C LEU A 54 -15.75 -7.30 22.29
N GLN A 55 -14.96 -6.88 23.29
CA GLN A 55 -13.53 -7.22 23.39
C GLN A 55 -13.30 -8.71 23.73
N GLU A 56 -14.23 -9.34 24.46
CA GLU A 56 -14.09 -10.73 24.92
C GLU A 56 -13.98 -11.74 23.74
N PRO A 57 -14.80 -11.67 22.67
CA PRO A 57 -14.58 -12.48 21.47
C PRO A 57 -13.19 -12.36 20.84
N PHE A 58 -12.61 -11.15 20.78
CA PHE A 58 -11.29 -10.95 20.16
C PHE A 58 -10.16 -11.61 20.96
N GLU A 59 -10.26 -11.57 22.29
CA GLU A 59 -9.31 -12.29 23.14
C GLU A 59 -9.48 -13.80 23.00
N MET A 60 -10.73 -14.27 22.92
CA MET A 60 -11.09 -15.68 22.75
C MET A 60 -10.69 -16.25 21.38
N GLU A 61 -10.71 -15.44 20.32
CA GLU A 61 -10.46 -15.88 18.94
C GLU A 61 -9.09 -16.57 18.78
N LYS A 62 -8.09 -16.13 19.53
CA LYS A 62 -6.72 -16.69 19.51
C LYS A 62 -6.68 -18.15 19.94
N GLU A 63 -7.59 -18.56 20.82
CA GLU A 63 -7.61 -19.89 21.44
C GLU A 63 -8.79 -20.74 20.96
N ASN A 64 -9.93 -20.12 20.65
CA ASN A 64 -11.16 -20.80 20.27
C ASN A 64 -12.02 -19.95 19.29
N PRO A 65 -11.68 -19.96 17.98
CA PRO A 65 -12.32 -19.10 16.99
C PRO A 65 -13.80 -19.43 16.74
N VAL A 66 -14.23 -20.68 16.97
CA VAL A 66 -15.62 -21.09 16.76
C VAL A 66 -16.53 -20.54 17.84
N GLU A 67 -16.12 -20.62 19.11
CA GLU A 67 -16.90 -20.05 20.22
C GLU A 67 -16.82 -18.52 20.24
N ALA A 68 -15.67 -17.93 19.89
CA ALA A 68 -15.53 -16.49 19.71
C ALA A 68 -16.56 -15.93 18.73
N LYS A 69 -16.70 -16.57 17.55
CA LYS A 69 -17.67 -16.16 16.53
C LYS A 69 -19.13 -16.29 17.01
N LYS A 70 -19.46 -17.33 17.79
CA LYS A 70 -20.81 -17.47 18.36
C LYS A 70 -21.09 -16.36 19.37
N LEU A 71 -20.13 -16.06 20.24
CA LEU A 71 -20.25 -15.00 21.24
C LEU A 71 -20.39 -13.62 20.58
N GLU A 72 -19.59 -13.35 19.55
CA GLU A 72 -19.70 -12.13 18.74
C GLU A 72 -21.12 -11.96 18.16
N GLN A 73 -21.69 -13.01 17.56
CA GLN A 73 -23.04 -12.97 17.00
C GLN A 73 -24.11 -12.69 18.05
N VAL A 74 -23.98 -13.27 19.25
CA VAL A 74 -24.90 -13.02 20.36
C VAL A 74 -24.79 -11.57 20.83
N LEU A 75 -23.57 -11.08 21.08
CA LEU A 75 -23.34 -9.72 21.56
C LEU A 75 -23.76 -8.67 20.52
N HIS A 76 -23.58 -8.94 19.23
CA HIS A 76 -24.04 -8.07 18.16
C HIS A 76 -25.57 -7.94 18.17
N LYS A 77 -26.27 -9.06 18.36
CA LYS A 77 -27.73 -9.07 18.45
C LYS A 77 -28.20 -8.31 19.68
N GLU A 78 -27.65 -8.58 20.85
CA GLU A 78 -27.99 -7.87 22.10
C GLU A 78 -27.72 -6.36 21.98
N PHE A 79 -26.62 -5.97 21.34
CA PHE A 79 -26.31 -4.57 21.13
C PHE A 79 -27.28 -3.89 20.17
N THR A 80 -27.67 -4.58 19.08
CA THR A 80 -28.68 -4.07 18.15
C THR A 80 -30.02 -3.84 18.88
N GLU A 81 -30.46 -4.82 19.67
CA GLU A 81 -31.67 -4.70 20.49
C GLU A 81 -31.55 -3.55 21.51
N TYR A 82 -30.37 -3.36 22.09
CA TYR A 82 -30.11 -2.23 22.98
C TYR A 82 -30.24 -0.88 22.27
N ILE A 83 -29.61 -0.70 21.10
CA ILE A 83 -29.73 0.54 20.31
C ILE A 83 -31.18 0.81 19.91
N GLU A 84 -31.91 -0.21 19.47
CA GLU A 84 -33.33 -0.09 19.11
C GLU A 84 -34.22 0.27 20.31
N SER A 85 -33.79 -0.05 21.54
CA SER A 85 -34.49 0.32 22.77
C SER A 85 -34.23 1.75 23.26
N LEU A 86 -33.23 2.44 22.69
CA LEU A 86 -32.93 3.84 23.04
C LEU A 86 -34.01 4.80 22.52
N SER A 87 -33.99 6.04 23.02
CA SER A 87 -34.85 7.10 22.50
C SER A 87 -34.55 7.39 21.01
N GLU A 88 -35.52 7.89 20.26
CA GLU A 88 -35.32 8.26 18.85
C GLU A 88 -34.19 9.29 18.69
N ASP A 89 -34.08 10.24 19.63
CA ASP A 89 -33.03 11.26 19.65
C ASP A 89 -31.64 10.63 19.87
N ASP A 90 -31.50 9.73 20.84
CA ASP A 90 -30.24 9.02 21.11
C ASP A 90 -29.84 8.13 19.92
N GLN A 91 -30.81 7.45 19.29
CA GLN A 91 -30.57 6.65 18.09
C GLN A 91 -30.04 7.54 16.94
N ALA A 92 -30.66 8.70 16.72
CA ALA A 92 -30.28 9.61 15.66
C ALA A 92 -28.88 10.21 15.88
N GLU A 93 -28.57 10.68 17.08
CA GLU A 93 -27.25 11.23 17.40
C GLU A 93 -26.17 10.15 17.39
N TYR A 94 -26.47 8.94 17.87
CA TYR A 94 -25.55 7.82 17.75
C TYR A 94 -25.27 7.47 16.28
N GLN A 95 -26.30 7.39 15.42
CA GLN A 95 -26.12 7.12 14.00
C GLN A 95 -25.28 8.20 13.29
N LYS A 96 -25.47 9.47 13.67
CA LYS A 96 -24.70 10.60 13.17
C LYS A 96 -23.24 10.54 13.64
N TYR A 97 -23.02 10.22 14.91
CA TYR A 97 -21.70 9.99 15.48
C TYR A 97 -20.95 8.89 14.73
N ILE A 98 -21.58 7.73 14.53
CA ILE A 98 -21.01 6.60 13.77
C ILE A 98 -20.66 7.02 12.33
N LYS A 99 -21.56 7.71 11.62
CA LYS A 99 -21.26 8.23 10.26
C LYS A 99 -20.06 9.17 10.24
N SER A 100 -19.91 10.04 11.24
CA SER A 100 -18.76 10.95 11.34
C SER A 100 -17.45 10.18 11.58
N GLN A 101 -17.49 9.14 12.41
CA GLN A 101 -16.36 8.26 12.67
C GLN A 101 -15.99 7.43 11.43
N HIS A 102 -16.97 6.95 10.66
CA HIS A 102 -16.70 6.27 9.39
C HIS A 102 -16.02 7.18 8.37
N MET A 103 -16.43 8.44 8.24
CA MET A 103 -15.74 9.39 7.35
C MET A 103 -14.28 9.62 7.77
N LEU A 104 -14.02 9.77 9.07
CA LEU A 104 -12.66 9.89 9.62
C LEU A 104 -11.83 8.62 9.39
N ARG A 105 -12.44 7.43 9.50
CA ARG A 105 -11.80 6.14 9.19
C ARG A 105 -11.42 6.02 7.72
N PHE A 106 -12.28 6.40 6.78
CA PHE A 106 -11.95 6.35 5.36
C PHE A 106 -10.80 7.29 5.00
N LEU A 107 -10.75 8.49 5.60
CA LEU A 107 -9.65 9.43 5.37
C LEU A 107 -8.33 8.92 5.97
N GLY A 108 -8.37 8.36 7.19
CA GLY A 108 -7.19 7.83 7.87
C GLY A 108 -6.65 6.53 7.27
N ILE A 109 -7.54 5.62 6.88
CA ILE A 109 -7.19 4.37 6.18
C ILE A 109 -6.60 4.69 4.81
N LEU A 110 -7.11 5.65 4.04
CA LEU A 110 -6.52 6.04 2.75
C LEU A 110 -5.08 6.56 2.89
N VAL A 111 -4.78 7.31 3.97
CA VAL A 111 -3.43 7.83 4.22
C VAL A 111 -2.49 6.73 4.72
N ILE A 112 -2.96 5.84 5.60
CA ILE A 112 -2.13 4.76 6.17
C ILE A 112 -1.96 3.60 5.18
N PHE A 113 -3.02 3.13 4.50
CA PHE A 113 -2.90 2.11 3.45
C PHE A 113 -2.14 2.61 2.22
N GLY A 114 -2.32 3.88 1.82
CA GLY A 114 -1.54 4.47 0.74
C GLY A 114 -0.04 4.55 1.03
N LEU A 115 0.36 4.62 2.31
CA LEU A 115 1.76 4.57 2.74
C LEU A 115 2.29 3.15 3.01
N LEU A 116 1.42 2.15 3.21
CA LEU A 116 1.80 0.76 3.55
C LEU A 116 1.80 -0.21 2.36
N HIS A 117 1.26 0.18 1.19
CA HIS A 117 1.17 -0.68 0.01
C HIS A 117 2.18 -0.30 -1.09
N ALA A 118 3.19 0.47 -0.73
CA ALA A 118 4.21 0.96 -1.66
C ALA A 118 5.41 0.00 -1.76
N ALA A 119 5.85 -0.28 -2.97
CA ALA A 119 7.20 -0.79 -3.23
C ALA A 119 8.15 0.39 -3.48
N ASN A 120 9.09 0.61 -2.57
CA ASN A 120 10.14 1.63 -2.70
C ASN A 120 11.40 0.96 -3.27
N ILE A 121 11.83 1.40 -4.44
CA ILE A 121 12.87 0.73 -5.23
C ILE A 121 14.04 1.68 -5.45
N HIS A 122 15.18 1.29 -4.88
CA HIS A 122 16.47 1.95 -5.06
C HIS A 122 17.32 1.13 -6.02
N ILE A 123 17.62 1.68 -7.19
CA ILE A 123 18.45 1.03 -8.20
C ILE A 123 19.76 1.80 -8.33
N SER A 124 20.90 1.11 -8.28
CA SER A 124 22.19 1.75 -8.50
C SER A 124 23.20 0.82 -9.15
N GLY A 125 24.20 1.38 -9.80
CA GLY A 125 25.31 0.58 -10.31
C GLY A 125 26.32 1.35 -11.12
N LYS A 126 27.28 0.59 -11.67
CA LYS A 126 28.35 1.10 -12.53
C LYS A 126 27.90 1.14 -13.98
N ILE A 127 28.35 2.16 -14.70
CA ILE A 127 28.19 2.23 -16.15
C ILE A 127 29.55 2.03 -16.81
N GLU A 128 29.65 1.00 -17.63
CA GLU A 128 30.78 0.83 -18.53
C GLU A 128 30.54 1.69 -19.78
N CYS A 129 31.34 2.73 -19.93
CA CYS A 129 31.41 3.56 -21.11
C CYS A 129 32.87 3.74 -21.52
N SER A 130 33.17 3.62 -22.81
CA SER A 130 34.51 3.85 -23.35
C SER A 130 34.96 5.33 -23.33
N LYS A 131 34.04 6.27 -23.09
CA LYS A 131 34.32 7.71 -23.02
C LYS A 131 34.62 8.13 -21.59
N THR A 132 35.47 9.14 -21.42
CA THR A 132 35.71 9.76 -20.11
C THR A 132 34.55 10.61 -19.62
N LEU A 133 33.79 11.20 -20.56
CA LEU A 133 32.63 12.04 -20.31
C LEU A 133 31.53 11.69 -21.32
N PHE A 134 30.30 11.49 -20.85
CA PHE A 134 29.12 11.40 -21.70
C PHE A 134 27.88 11.86 -20.92
N SER A 135 26.81 12.16 -21.65
CA SER A 135 25.52 12.58 -21.07
C SER A 135 24.55 11.42 -21.14
N PHE A 136 23.72 11.28 -20.11
CA PHE A 136 22.61 10.34 -20.16
C PHE A 136 21.44 10.76 -19.29
N LEU A 137 20.31 10.11 -19.52
CA LEU A 137 19.16 10.13 -18.62
C LEU A 137 18.69 8.70 -18.41
N VAL A 138 18.17 8.45 -17.21
CA VAL A 138 17.65 7.16 -16.78
C VAL A 138 16.15 7.27 -16.48
N ALA A 139 15.40 6.24 -16.84
CA ALA A 139 14.01 6.03 -16.45
C ALA A 139 13.86 4.64 -15.81
N VAL A 140 12.95 4.53 -14.84
CA VAL A 140 12.52 3.24 -14.27
C VAL A 140 11.10 2.98 -14.75
N LYS A 141 10.84 1.75 -15.18
CA LYS A 141 9.53 1.31 -15.65
C LYS A 141 9.12 0.05 -14.90
N GLU A 142 7.84 -0.05 -14.66
CA GLU A 142 7.11 -1.26 -14.30
C GLU A 142 6.60 -1.88 -15.62
N PHE A 143 6.61 -3.20 -15.73
CA PHE A 143 5.99 -3.89 -16.86
C PHE A 143 4.76 -4.65 -16.39
N ASP A 144 3.59 -4.14 -16.76
CA ASP A 144 2.37 -4.90 -16.72
C ASP A 144 2.05 -5.50 -18.10
N TRP A 145 1.78 -6.80 -18.06
CA TRP A 145 1.38 -7.61 -19.20
C TRP A 145 0.06 -7.15 -19.84
N HIS A 146 -0.85 -6.55 -19.07
CA HIS A 146 -2.21 -6.23 -19.52
C HIS A 146 -2.40 -4.78 -19.94
N PHE A 147 -1.70 -3.83 -19.32
CA PHE A 147 -1.92 -2.40 -19.53
C PHE A 147 -0.71 -1.64 -20.11
N GLY A 148 0.43 -2.32 -20.27
CA GLY A 148 1.66 -1.77 -20.86
C GLY A 148 2.57 -1.13 -19.81
N ASN A 149 3.77 -0.69 -20.23
CA ASN A 149 4.81 -0.31 -19.28
C ASN A 149 4.50 1.03 -18.59
N ASP A 150 4.23 0.99 -17.29
CA ASP A 150 4.08 2.19 -16.49
C ASP A 150 5.43 2.82 -16.17
N ARG A 151 5.55 4.10 -16.53
CA ARG A 151 6.79 4.86 -16.31
C ARG A 151 6.77 5.46 -14.91
N LEU A 152 7.47 4.79 -14.00
CA LEU A 152 7.54 5.14 -12.58
C LEU A 152 8.44 6.35 -12.30
N TYR A 153 9.56 6.46 -13.02
CA TYR A 153 10.55 7.51 -12.79
C TYR A 153 11.23 7.95 -14.09
N THR A 154 11.60 9.22 -14.16
CA THR A 154 12.50 9.74 -15.20
C THR A 154 13.37 10.85 -14.63
N SER A 155 14.68 10.70 -14.76
CA SER A 155 15.65 11.73 -14.41
C SER A 155 15.72 12.83 -15.47
N LYS A 156 16.21 14.01 -15.06
CA LYS A 156 16.76 14.98 -16.02
C LYS A 156 18.05 14.42 -16.63
N PRO A 157 18.49 14.86 -17.82
CA PRO A 157 19.82 14.51 -18.33
C PRO A 157 20.94 14.98 -17.40
N TYR A 158 21.99 14.18 -17.26
CA TYR A 158 23.19 14.49 -16.49
C TYR A 158 24.44 14.06 -17.25
N ASP A 159 25.49 14.86 -17.07
CA ASP A 159 26.83 14.54 -17.56
C ASP A 159 27.54 13.65 -16.53
N SER A 160 28.19 12.60 -17.01
CA SER A 160 28.86 11.61 -16.19
C SER A 160 30.34 11.57 -16.49
N LEU A 161 31.14 11.73 -15.45
CA LEU A 161 32.59 11.63 -15.50
C LEU A 161 33.05 10.26 -15.01
N TYR A 162 34.07 9.69 -15.64
CA TYR A 162 34.66 8.42 -15.23
C TYR A 162 35.22 8.50 -13.79
N PRO A 163 35.00 7.48 -12.92
CA PRO A 163 34.20 6.27 -13.16
C PRO A 163 32.70 6.58 -13.15
N HIS A 164 31.97 5.97 -14.09
CA HIS A 164 30.56 6.29 -14.27
C HIS A 164 29.67 5.46 -13.35
N HIS A 165 28.72 6.15 -12.73
CA HIS A 165 27.74 5.56 -11.83
C HIS A 165 26.38 6.20 -12.07
N TYR A 166 25.33 5.49 -11.65
CA TYR A 166 23.99 6.05 -11.59
C TYR A 166 23.23 5.53 -10.37
N SER A 167 22.21 6.28 -10.00
CA SER A 167 21.21 5.88 -9.02
C SER A 167 19.84 6.38 -9.47
N ALA A 168 18.82 5.55 -9.30
CA ALA A 168 17.44 5.89 -9.53
C ALA A 168 16.59 5.43 -8.35
N TYR A 169 15.54 6.20 -8.06
CA TYR A 169 14.55 5.90 -7.05
C TYR A 169 13.18 5.89 -7.71
N ALA A 170 12.40 4.85 -7.44
CA ALA A 170 11.03 4.71 -7.91
C ALA A 170 10.15 4.22 -6.77
N GLU A 171 8.91 4.68 -6.75
CA GLU A 171 7.86 4.23 -5.86
C GLU A 171 6.74 3.66 -6.73
N VAL A 172 6.28 2.45 -6.41
CA VAL A 172 5.17 1.78 -7.09
C VAL A 172 4.06 1.57 -6.10
N ASN A 173 2.93 2.21 -6.37
CA ASN A 173 1.73 2.16 -5.53
C ASN A 173 0.54 1.65 -6.35
N ASP A 174 0.79 0.69 -7.25
CA ASP A 174 -0.26 0.18 -8.10
C ASP A 174 -1.03 -0.95 -7.42
N VAL A 175 -2.35 -0.82 -7.40
CA VAL A 175 -3.25 -1.83 -6.86
C VAL A 175 -3.72 -2.67 -8.04
N ASP A 176 -2.80 -3.34 -8.71
CA ASP A 176 -3.19 -4.28 -9.75
C ASP A 176 -3.85 -5.50 -9.10
N GLU A 177 -5.16 -5.57 -9.23
CA GLU A 177 -6.06 -6.58 -8.66
C GLU A 177 -5.86 -7.98 -9.28
N LEU A 178 -4.97 -8.14 -10.25
CA LEU A 178 -4.84 -9.33 -11.09
C LEU A 178 -3.52 -10.08 -10.85
N GLU A 179 -3.59 -11.01 -9.89
CA GLU A 179 -2.81 -12.27 -9.74
C GLU A 179 -1.26 -12.27 -9.74
N ASN A 180 -0.55 -11.17 -10.03
CA ASN A 180 0.91 -11.15 -9.97
C ASN A 180 1.41 -10.41 -8.72
N ASP A 181 1.96 -11.15 -7.75
CA ASP A 181 2.45 -10.60 -6.48
C ASP A 181 3.76 -9.78 -6.62
N LYS A 182 4.22 -9.56 -7.86
CA LYS A 182 5.50 -8.97 -8.19
C LYS A 182 5.41 -8.00 -9.35
N TYR A 183 6.13 -6.90 -9.21
CA TYR A 183 6.45 -5.96 -10.27
C TYR A 183 7.72 -6.39 -10.99
N GLU A 184 7.72 -6.24 -12.31
CA GLU A 184 8.91 -6.46 -13.12
C GLU A 184 9.56 -5.12 -13.48
N ILE A 185 10.79 -4.92 -13.02
CA ILE A 185 11.43 -3.61 -13.03
C ILE A 185 12.43 -3.51 -14.16
N PHE A 186 12.24 -2.50 -15.00
CA PHE A 186 13.11 -2.17 -16.12
C PHE A 186 13.77 -0.83 -15.89
N VAL A 187 14.97 -0.68 -16.44
CA VAL A 187 15.68 0.59 -16.50
C VAL A 187 16.01 0.89 -17.95
N SER A 188 15.56 2.06 -18.40
CA SER A 188 15.88 2.58 -19.72
C SER A 188 16.87 3.73 -19.61
N PHE A 189 17.82 3.77 -20.52
CA PHE A 189 18.83 4.79 -20.68
C PHE A 189 18.67 5.45 -22.04
N TRP A 190 18.67 6.78 -22.06
CA TRP A 190 19.06 7.53 -23.25
C TRP A 190 20.45 8.06 -22.98
N HIS A 191 21.40 7.85 -23.89
CA HIS A 191 22.80 8.19 -23.61
C HIS A 191 23.57 8.59 -24.87
N THR A 192 24.63 9.38 -24.68
CA THR A 192 25.60 9.75 -25.73
C THR A 192 26.87 8.91 -25.69
N CYS A 193 26.90 7.80 -24.92
CA CYS A 193 28.00 6.81 -24.95
C CYS A 193 28.03 5.98 -26.27
N SER A 194 27.89 6.63 -27.41
CA SER A 194 27.90 6.05 -28.75
C SER A 194 29.19 6.41 -29.48
N ARG A 195 29.59 5.64 -30.49
CA ARG A 195 30.79 5.97 -31.27
C ARG A 195 30.64 7.24 -32.11
N ASP A 196 29.41 7.64 -32.41
CA ASP A 196 29.07 8.77 -33.27
C ASP A 196 28.48 9.97 -32.50
N ASP A 197 28.61 9.99 -31.17
CA ASP A 197 28.10 11.02 -30.25
C ASP A 197 26.58 11.25 -30.28
N LYS A 198 25.83 10.42 -31.02
CA LYS A 198 24.37 10.49 -31.05
C LYS A 198 23.74 9.87 -29.81
N TRP A 199 22.58 10.39 -29.45
CA TRP A 199 21.72 9.78 -28.45
C TRP A 199 21.24 8.41 -28.93
N LYS A 200 21.50 7.40 -28.11
CA LYS A 200 20.97 6.03 -28.26
C LYS A 200 20.06 5.70 -27.10
N TYR A 201 19.12 4.79 -27.35
CA TYR A 201 18.21 4.25 -26.35
C TYR A 201 18.59 2.80 -26.06
N TYR A 202 18.73 2.46 -24.78
CA TYR A 202 18.99 1.11 -24.31
C TYR A 202 18.11 0.79 -23.11
N GLU A 203 17.51 -0.38 -23.08
CA GLU A 203 16.71 -0.84 -21.96
C GLU A 203 17.13 -2.22 -21.48
N ASN A 204 17.09 -2.43 -20.17
CA ASN A 204 17.38 -3.72 -19.57
C ASN A 204 16.47 -3.99 -18.36
N ARG A 205 16.15 -5.27 -18.13
CA ARG A 205 15.46 -5.70 -16.92
C ARG A 205 16.42 -5.78 -15.75
N VAL A 206 16.04 -5.13 -14.66
CA VAL A 206 16.82 -5.14 -13.41
C VAL A 206 16.43 -6.31 -12.51
N GLY A 207 15.14 -6.66 -12.44
CA GLY A 207 14.67 -7.80 -11.65
C GLY A 207 13.20 -7.71 -11.27
N TYR A 208 12.81 -8.54 -10.29
CA TYR A 208 11.47 -8.57 -9.74
C TYR A 208 11.47 -8.06 -8.30
N VAL A 209 10.44 -7.29 -7.95
CA VAL A 209 10.18 -6.87 -6.57
C VAL A 209 8.76 -7.24 -6.21
N LYS A 210 8.45 -7.47 -4.92
CA LYS A 210 7.05 -7.67 -4.54
C LYS A 210 6.34 -6.32 -4.49
N GLN A 211 5.02 -6.38 -4.45
CA GLN A 211 4.16 -5.19 -4.38
C GLN A 211 4.42 -4.30 -3.16
N GLN A 212 5.10 -4.81 -2.12
CA GLN A 212 5.35 -4.07 -0.88
C GLN A 212 6.76 -4.29 -0.37
N GLY A 213 7.42 -3.21 0.03
CA GLY A 213 8.69 -3.26 0.75
C GLY A 213 9.71 -2.24 0.26
N GLU A 214 10.91 -2.34 0.81
CA GLU A 214 12.05 -1.51 0.45
C GLU A 214 13.11 -2.37 -0.24
N TYR A 215 13.46 -2.01 -1.47
CA TYR A 215 14.29 -2.82 -2.36
C TYR A 215 15.53 -2.06 -2.79
N TYR A 216 16.67 -2.75 -2.73
CA TYR A 216 17.96 -2.23 -3.16
C TYR A 216 18.52 -3.13 -4.26
N LEU A 217 18.40 -2.70 -5.51
CA LEU A 217 18.79 -3.45 -6.69
C LEU A 217 20.14 -2.92 -7.22
N GLN A 218 21.11 -3.82 -7.42
CA GLN A 218 22.35 -3.50 -8.10
C GLN A 218 22.26 -3.86 -9.59
N HIS A 219 22.55 -2.90 -10.45
CA HIS A 219 22.51 -3.08 -11.90
C HIS A 219 23.70 -2.39 -12.57
N ASN A 220 24.67 -3.20 -12.97
CA ASN A 220 25.81 -2.73 -13.77
C ASN A 220 25.48 -2.87 -15.24
N VAL A 221 25.77 -1.85 -16.04
CA VAL A 221 25.39 -1.80 -17.46
C VAL A 221 26.55 -1.34 -18.32
N ASN A 222 26.65 -1.89 -19.54
CA ASN A 222 27.57 -1.39 -20.55
C ASN A 222 26.81 -0.61 -21.61
N LEU A 223 27.04 0.71 -21.66
CA LEU A 223 26.38 1.61 -22.61
C LEU A 223 27.23 1.91 -23.84
N THR A 224 28.41 1.30 -23.98
CA THR A 224 29.30 1.56 -25.12
C THR A 224 28.66 1.11 -26.43
N ASN A 225 28.11 2.07 -27.16
CA ASN A 225 27.36 1.86 -28.39
C ASN A 225 26.15 0.93 -28.21
N ALA A 226 25.64 0.80 -26.98
CA ALA A 226 24.45 0.02 -26.70
C ALA A 226 23.23 0.69 -27.32
N GLU A 227 22.35 -0.12 -27.92
CA GLU A 227 21.04 0.30 -28.39
C GLU A 227 20.08 -0.88 -28.41
N GLY A 228 18.79 -0.61 -28.25
CA GLY A 228 17.74 -1.62 -28.31
C GLY A 228 16.67 -1.39 -27.25
N GLU A 229 15.45 -1.72 -27.62
CA GLU A 229 14.35 -1.96 -26.69
C GLU A 229 14.27 -3.48 -26.52
N LEU A 230 13.98 -3.97 -25.31
CA LEU A 230 13.69 -5.38 -25.14
C LEU A 230 12.38 -5.67 -25.85
N SER A 231 12.46 -6.25 -27.05
CA SER A 231 11.28 -6.66 -27.78
C SER A 231 10.70 -7.90 -27.11
N TRP A 232 9.38 -8.08 -27.18
CA TRP A 232 8.68 -9.29 -26.72
C TRP A 232 9.39 -10.61 -27.06
N ARG A 233 10.12 -10.71 -28.18
CA ARG A 233 10.83 -11.95 -28.58
C ARG A 233 12.17 -12.15 -27.87
N ASP A 234 12.83 -11.08 -27.45
CA ASP A 234 14.07 -11.17 -26.66
C ASP A 234 13.79 -11.78 -25.26
N TRP A 235 12.51 -11.85 -24.85
CA TRP A 235 12.05 -12.53 -23.63
C TRP A 235 12.08 -14.05 -23.72
N GLU A 236 11.57 -14.64 -24.81
CA GLU A 236 11.57 -16.11 -24.99
C GLU A 236 13.00 -16.64 -25.14
N ASP A 237 13.84 -15.90 -25.89
CA ASP A 237 15.23 -16.28 -26.13
C ASP A 237 16.10 -16.15 -24.86
N TRP A 238 15.81 -15.20 -23.95
CA TRP A 238 16.52 -15.10 -22.67
C TRP A 238 16.12 -16.19 -21.66
N VAL A 239 14.83 -16.52 -21.57
CA VAL A 239 14.32 -17.60 -20.70
C VAL A 239 14.86 -18.97 -21.13
N THR A 240 14.97 -19.20 -22.45
CA THR A 240 15.51 -20.45 -22.99
C THR A 240 17.04 -20.52 -22.94
N SER A 241 17.76 -19.39 -23.05
CA SER A 241 19.24 -19.38 -23.02
C SER A 241 19.86 -19.38 -21.63
N ASN A 242 19.15 -18.94 -20.57
CA ASN A 242 19.68 -18.86 -19.20
C ASN A 242 19.08 -19.85 -18.19
N GLY A 243 18.33 -20.85 -18.65
CA GLY A 243 18.08 -22.07 -17.88
C GLY A 243 17.51 -21.86 -16.48
N PHE A 244 16.36 -21.20 -16.35
CA PHE A 244 15.57 -21.28 -15.13
C PHE A 244 14.85 -22.63 -15.08
N ARG A 245 15.38 -23.56 -14.28
CA ARG A 245 14.55 -24.62 -13.69
C ARG A 245 13.84 -24.01 -12.48
N SER A 246 12.52 -23.88 -12.57
CA SER A 246 11.67 -23.71 -11.39
C SER A 246 11.80 -24.94 -10.49
N PHE A 247 11.98 -24.73 -9.19
CA PHE A 247 11.58 -25.72 -8.20
C PHE A 247 10.05 -25.75 -8.10
#